data_AF-A0A085FU42-F1
#
_entry.id   AF-A0A085FU42-F1
#
_cell.length_a   1.000
_cell.length_b   1.000
_cell.length_c   1.000
_cell.angle_alpha   90.00
_cell.angle_beta   90.00
_cell.angle_gamma   90.00
#
_symmetry.space_group_name_H-M   'P 1'
#
loop_
_entity.id
_entity.type
_entity.pdbx_description
1 polymer ?
#
loop_
_entity_poly.entity_id
_entity_poly.type
_entity_poly.pdbx_seq_one_letter_code
_entity_poly.pdbx_strand_id
1 'polypeptide(L)'
;MGHDIKTFREAIALMQRVWREAFGFFLSIELWLMVLAAAGTVGGAWLAVLGDAWSLPILVFGFGYIPVRMVLHLKRILAWPFI
;
A
#
# COMPACT_ATOMS: atom_id res chain seq x y z
N MET A 1 43.02 10.56 -15.93
CA MET A 1 41.80 11.38 -15.75
C MET A 1 40.70 10.44 -15.28
N GLY A 2 40.65 10.20 -13.96
CA GLY A 2 39.78 9.20 -13.33
C GLY A 2 38.36 9.73 -13.18
N HIS A 3 37.41 9.01 -13.73
CA HIS A 3 35.98 9.19 -13.49
C HIS A 3 35.64 8.73 -12.06
N ASP A 4 35.66 9.66 -11.10
CA ASP A 4 35.19 9.44 -9.72
C ASP A 4 33.67 9.69 -9.62
N ILE A 5 32.89 9.04 -10.49
CA ILE A 5 31.41 9.05 -10.46
C ILE A 5 30.88 8.14 -9.33
N LYS A 6 31.58 8.08 -8.19
CA LYS A 6 31.13 7.33 -7.00
C LYS A 6 30.98 8.24 -5.79
N THR A 7 30.66 9.50 -6.06
CA THR A 7 30.39 10.48 -5.01
C THR A 7 29.13 10.04 -4.27
N PHE A 8 29.31 9.49 -3.06
CA PHE A 8 28.25 9.09 -2.12
C PHE A 8 27.14 10.15 -1.99
N ARG A 9 27.50 11.42 -2.19
CA ARG A 9 26.60 12.58 -2.22
C ARG A 9 25.60 12.55 -3.39
N GLU A 10 26.00 12.10 -4.58
CA GLU A 10 25.11 11.92 -5.73
C GLU A 10 24.17 10.75 -5.51
N ALA A 11 24.66 9.64 -4.94
CA ALA A 11 23.83 8.51 -4.56
C ALA A 11 22.77 8.91 -3.49
N ILE A 12 23.15 9.71 -2.49
CA ILE A 12 22.22 10.26 -1.49
C ILE A 12 21.23 11.23 -2.14
N ALA A 13 21.67 12.12 -3.02
CA ALA A 13 20.79 13.07 -3.69
C ALA A 13 19.79 12.38 -4.62
N LEU A 14 20.19 11.28 -5.25
CA LEU A 14 19.34 10.45 -6.09
C LEU A 14 18.36 9.64 -5.23
N MET A 15 18.84 9.03 -4.13
CA MET A 15 18.00 8.36 -3.14
C MET A 15 16.95 9.30 -2.55
N GLN A 16 17.31 10.53 -2.18
CA GLN A 16 16.38 11.52 -1.64
C GLN A 16 15.33 11.98 -2.65
N ARG A 17 15.70 12.10 -3.94
CA ARG A 17 14.75 12.43 -5.00
C ARG A 17 13.75 11.30 -5.23
N VAL A 18 14.26 10.08 -5.39
CA VAL A 18 13.42 8.87 -5.52
C VAL A 18 12.54 8.71 -4.30
N TRP A 19 13.07 8.93 -3.10
CA TRP A 19 12.30 8.88 -1.86
C TRP A 19 11.19 9.92 -1.84
N ARG A 20 11.44 11.15 -2.30
CA ARG A 20 10.44 12.23 -2.32
C ARG A 20 9.36 12.01 -3.37
N GLU A 21 9.71 11.45 -4.52
CA GLU A 21 8.76 11.02 -5.55
C GLU A 21 7.92 9.82 -5.08
N ALA A 22 8.55 8.83 -4.46
CA ALA A 22 7.88 7.67 -3.88
C ALA A 22 7.08 8.02 -2.61
N PHE A 23 7.41 9.11 -1.91
CA PHE A 23 6.74 9.51 -0.68
C PHE A 23 5.26 9.78 -0.93
N GLY A 24 4.90 10.40 -2.06
CA GLY A 24 3.50 10.58 -2.44
C GLY A 24 2.74 9.27 -2.62
N PHE A 25 3.43 8.24 -3.11
CA PHE A 25 2.88 6.88 -3.25
C PHE A 25 2.73 6.18 -1.88
N PHE A 26 3.74 6.31 -1.00
CA PHE A 26 3.67 5.77 0.37
C PHE A 26 2.66 6.49 1.25
N LEU A 27 2.38 7.76 0.98
CA LEU A 27 1.34 8.53 1.68
C LEU A 27 -0.05 8.33 1.06
N SER A 28 -0.14 7.57 -0.03
CA SER A 28 -1.41 7.27 -0.67
C SER A 28 -2.29 6.46 0.27
N ILE A 29 -3.48 6.99 0.53
CA ILE A 29 -4.52 6.35 1.32
C ILE A 29 -4.86 4.96 0.76
N GLU A 30 -4.78 4.78 -0.55
CA GLU A 30 -5.09 3.51 -1.21
C GLU A 30 -4.08 2.40 -0.84
N LEU A 31 -2.80 2.77 -0.70
CA LEU A 31 -1.75 1.84 -0.28
C LEU A 31 -1.98 1.41 1.17
N TRP A 32 -2.27 2.35 2.05
CA TRP A 32 -2.57 2.04 3.46
C TRP A 32 -3.85 1.23 3.61
N LEU A 33 -4.87 1.47 2.79
CA LEU A 33 -6.08 0.65 2.77
C LEU A 33 -5.79 -0.78 2.26
N MET A 34 -4.91 -0.97 1.27
CA MET A 34 -4.45 -2.32 0.88
C MET A 34 -3.67 -3.01 2.00
N VAL A 35 -2.77 -2.29 2.67
CA VAL A 35 -2.01 -2.82 3.81
C VAL A 35 -2.96 -3.20 4.95
N LEU A 36 -3.95 -2.35 5.26
CA LEU A 36 -4.96 -2.61 6.28
C LEU A 36 -5.85 -3.80 5.91
N ALA A 37 -6.25 -3.92 4.64
CA ALA A 37 -7.01 -5.07 4.16
C ALA A 37 -6.20 -6.37 4.28
N ALA A 38 -4.92 -6.36 3.91
CA ALA A 38 -4.03 -7.52 4.05
C ALA A 38 -3.76 -7.89 5.52
N ALA A 39 -3.50 -6.89 6.37
CA ALA A 39 -3.35 -7.11 7.80
C ALA A 39 -4.67 -7.62 8.42
N GLY A 40 -5.80 -7.10 7.97
CA GLY A 40 -7.14 -7.54 8.36
C GLY A 40 -7.44 -8.96 7.92
N THR A 41 -7.10 -9.38 6.71
CA THR A 41 -7.32 -10.77 6.29
C THR A 41 -6.47 -11.75 7.10
N VAL A 42 -5.20 -11.44 7.32
CA VAL A 42 -4.29 -12.30 8.12
C VAL A 42 -4.70 -12.31 9.59
N GLY A 43 -4.91 -11.13 10.19
CA GLY A 43 -5.32 -11.00 11.59
C GLY A 43 -6.73 -11.55 11.85
N GLY A 44 -7.65 -11.34 10.92
CA GLY A 44 -9.00 -11.89 10.93
C GLY A 44 -8.99 -13.42 10.80
N ALA A 45 -8.14 -13.99 9.94
CA ALA A 45 -7.96 -15.43 9.84
C ALA A 45 -7.40 -16.02 11.14
N TRP A 46 -6.45 -15.33 11.78
CA TRP A 46 -5.91 -15.73 13.08
C TRP A 46 -6.96 -15.67 14.19
N LEU A 47 -7.76 -14.59 14.24
CA LEU A 47 -8.89 -14.46 15.18
C LEU A 47 -9.96 -15.52 14.93
N ALA A 48 -10.19 -15.92 13.68
CA ALA A 48 -11.12 -16.98 13.33
C ALA A 48 -10.65 -18.34 13.86
N VAL A 49 -9.35 -18.62 13.80
CA VAL A 49 -8.74 -19.81 14.41
C VAL A 49 -8.93 -19.82 15.94
N LEU A 50 -8.87 -18.64 16.57
CA LEU A 50 -9.12 -18.48 18.01
C LEU A 50 -10.61 -18.55 18.37
N GLY A 51 -11.51 -18.64 17.40
CA GLY A 51 -12.96 -18.68 17.61
C GLY A 51 -13.57 -17.33 18.01
N ASP A 52 -12.87 -16.23 17.78
CA ASP A 52 -13.34 -14.89 18.12
C ASP A 52 -14.35 -14.38 17.08
N ALA A 53 -15.51 -13.91 17.54
CA ALA A 53 -16.56 -13.34 16.71
C ALA A 53 -16.13 -12.05 15.99
N TRP A 54 -15.10 -11.35 16.49
CA TRP A 54 -14.51 -10.18 15.83
C TRP A 54 -13.80 -10.51 14.52
N SER A 55 -13.51 -11.79 14.27
CA SER A 55 -12.92 -12.24 13.00
C SER A 55 -13.82 -11.98 11.79
N LEU A 56 -15.14 -12.09 11.95
CA LEU A 56 -16.11 -11.93 10.87
C LEU A 56 -16.11 -10.52 10.27
N PRO A 57 -16.32 -9.43 11.03
CA PRO A 57 -16.30 -8.09 10.46
C PRO A 57 -14.93 -7.72 9.86
N ILE A 58 -13.83 -8.19 10.47
CA ILE A 58 -12.47 -7.94 10.00
C ILE A 58 -12.21 -8.63 8.65
N LEU A 59 -12.65 -9.89 8.50
CA LEU A 59 -12.55 -10.62 7.25
C LEU A 59 -13.46 -10.01 6.17
N VAL A 60 -14.70 -9.66 6.51
CA VAL A 60 -15.62 -9.00 5.58
C VAL A 60 -15.05 -7.68 5.08
N PHE A 61 -14.39 -6.89 5.95
CA PHE A 61 -13.70 -5.67 5.53
C PHE A 61 -12.56 -5.99 4.56
N GLY A 62 -11.68 -6.94 4.90
CA GLY A 62 -10.55 -7.31 4.05
C GLY A 62 -10.96 -7.80 2.65
N PHE A 63 -11.96 -8.68 2.59
CA PHE A 63 -12.48 -9.19 1.31
C PHE A 63 -13.36 -8.19 0.57
N GLY A 64 -14.18 -7.40 1.29
CA GLY A 64 -15.09 -6.41 0.72
C GLY A 64 -14.38 -5.17 0.16
N TYR A 65 -13.18 -4.86 0.67
CA TYR A 65 -12.38 -3.75 0.15
C TYR A 65 -11.95 -3.97 -1.32
N ILE A 66 -11.61 -5.21 -1.71
CA ILE A 66 -11.17 -5.55 -3.07
C ILE A 66 -12.22 -5.20 -4.15
N PRO A 67 -13.48 -5.66 -4.08
CA PRO A 67 -14.50 -5.31 -5.07
C PRO A 67 -14.90 -3.83 -5.00
N VAL A 68 -14.95 -3.22 -3.80
CA VAL A 68 -15.23 -1.77 -3.67
C VAL A 68 -14.17 -0.95 -4.41
N ARG A 69 -12.89 -1.32 -4.24
CA ARG A 69 -11.77 -0.72 -4.97
C ARG A 69 -11.92 -0.89 -6.48
N MET A 70 -12.28 -2.09 -6.96
CA MET A 70 -12.52 -2.33 -8.38
C MET A 70 -13.63 -1.42 -8.94
N VAL A 71 -14.75 -1.28 -8.21
CA VAL A 71 -15.87 -0.41 -8.60
C VAL A 71 -15.47 1.06 -8.59
N LEU A 72 -14.69 1.52 -7.61
CA LEU A 72 -14.19 2.90 -7.52
C LEU A 72 -13.32 3.29 -8.72
N HIS A 73 -12.46 2.37 -9.17
CA HIS A 73 -11.62 2.56 -10.36
C HIS A 73 -12.45 2.49 -11.65
N LEU A 74 -13.39 1.55 -11.75
CA LEU A 74 -14.32 1.44 -12.90
C LEU A 74 -15.19 2.69 -13.06
N LYS A 75 -15.64 3.27 -11.95
CA LYS A 75 -16.41 4.53 -11.95
C LYS A 75 -15.53 5.77 -12.15
N ARG A 76 -14.20 5.61 -12.28
CA ARG A 76 -13.23 6.70 -12.47
C ARG A 76 -13.26 7.76 -11.37
N ILE A 77 -13.85 7.43 -10.22
CA ILE A 77 -13.90 8.27 -9.02
C ILE A 77 -12.51 8.30 -8.38
N LEU A 78 -11.79 7.17 -8.48
CA LEU A 78 -10.38 7.08 -8.14
C LEU A 78 -9.57 6.99 -9.43
N ALA A 79 -8.71 7.99 -9.68
CA ALA A 79 -7.73 7.92 -10.74
C ALA A 79 -6.77 6.77 -10.44
N TRP A 80 -6.50 5.92 -11.44
CA TRP A 80 -5.53 4.84 -11.32
C TRP A 80 -4.19 5.41 -10.86
N PRO A 81 -3.59 4.95 -9.74
CA PRO A 81 -2.30 5.45 -9.30
C PRO A 81 -1.13 5.01 -10.21
N PHE A 82 -1.39 4.21 -11.25
CA PHE A 82 -0.37 3.67 -12.16
C PHE A 82 -0.49 4.16 -13.62
N ILE A 83 -1.23 5.25 -13.88
CA ILE A 83 -1.25 5.95 -15.19
C ILE A 83 -0.69 7.36 -15.04
#